data_AF-A0A9W7E806-F1
#
_entry.id   AF-A0A9W7E806-F1
#
_cell.length_a   1.000
_cell.length_b   1.000
_cell.length_c   1.000
_cell.angle_alpha   90.00
_cell.angle_beta   90.00
_cell.angle_gamma   90.00
#
_symmetry.space_group_name_H-M   'P 1'
#
loop_
_entity.id
_entity.type
_entity.pdbx_description
1 polymer ?
#
loop_
_entity_poly.entity_id
_entity_poly.type
_entity_poly.pdbx_seq_one_letter_code
_entity_poly.pdbx_strand_id
1 'polypeptide(L)'
;MTAITVILALIILSSSTTGFHPNIATSTHRSFLRSTSDLDAPINLPPGLDDGFYITKTLTTPSTFNGPIFDSRARPDLTTPRNVTLPLALMILDPSTYPTLSRARKACRKGLIIVSSPSSENVKKIRGRAANRITPSNIIEIQTRLTTKSYPELTYAKPPFPLPVIYQDSHIALVNKPSGVVTYSHRKGGHGSMTIRAALPHVLIPPNPDEIPDGSILRRPQPVHRLDKITSGIMVIAKTKFSMISLSKSFAERRISKSYLAILNGLPDDGGAVDGWSKIETSLSGKNATTFWKVIEYSKSLKADDNYVTLVNFKPVTGRYHQLRIHSKDELNCAIVGDGEYDGGTESAMGLRDNGMFLCSNRIKLPHPVYTSLEECPKVEGVEWEEEDGVVYLKAAIEPPEKFEKFMKRENERYEKFSDTTSPSMSKPEPEPEPEPSAVSKIFKSDKRPIILFDGVCNMCNSAVNLSLDWDTSGKLRFAALQSRVGKVLLESVGRDKDDISTIVLIEDGPEDYIKSDAVLRIGGLLAPNFLPVGLVSKIVMRIVPKVLRDIFYENVADNRYRILGKREECRFGDEEEFADRFVDDGVLE
;
A
#
# COMPACT_ATOMS: atom_id res chain seq x y z
N MET A 1 -11.33 7.12 -33.53
CA MET A 1 -10.34 7.39 -32.46
C MET A 1 -9.83 8.81 -32.64
N THR A 2 -9.73 9.61 -31.58
CA THR A 2 -9.33 11.02 -31.66
C THR A 2 -7.81 11.18 -31.66
N ALA A 3 -7.28 12.30 -32.18
CA ALA A 3 -5.83 12.53 -32.28
C ALA A 3 -5.12 12.53 -30.90
N ILE A 4 -5.83 12.90 -29.83
CA ILE A 4 -5.36 12.80 -28.45
C ILE A 4 -4.94 11.36 -28.09
N THR A 5 -5.66 10.35 -28.61
CA THR A 5 -5.30 8.93 -28.42
C THR A 5 -3.97 8.57 -29.08
N VAL A 6 -3.57 9.24 -30.18
CA VAL A 6 -2.30 8.97 -30.88
C VAL A 6 -1.11 9.50 -30.07
N ILE A 7 -1.24 10.70 -29.50
CA ILE A 7 -0.19 11.31 -28.65
C ILE A 7 0.01 10.48 -27.38
N LEU A 8 -1.07 10.05 -26.72
CA LEU A 8 -0.99 9.17 -25.54
C LEU A 8 -0.43 7.77 -25.87
N ALA A 9 -0.76 7.19 -27.03
CA ALA A 9 -0.26 5.88 -27.43
C ALA A 9 1.27 5.85 -27.61
N LEU A 10 1.87 6.92 -28.16
CA LEU A 10 3.32 7.03 -28.34
C LEU A 10 4.09 7.02 -27.01
N ILE A 11 3.51 7.56 -25.94
CA ILE A 11 4.11 7.58 -24.59
C ILE A 11 4.08 6.18 -23.96
N ILE A 12 2.97 5.44 -24.15
CA ILE A 12 2.69 4.17 -23.46
C ILE A 12 3.49 2.99 -24.01
N LEU A 13 3.85 2.99 -25.31
CA LEU A 13 4.51 1.85 -25.98
C LEU A 13 5.96 1.57 -25.53
N SER A 14 6.53 2.40 -24.66
CA SER A 14 7.94 2.36 -24.26
C SER A 14 8.31 1.33 -23.18
N SER A 15 7.35 0.74 -22.43
CA SER A 15 7.67 0.33 -21.04
C SER A 15 6.98 -0.90 -20.41
N SER A 16 6.75 -2.02 -21.13
CA SER A 16 6.46 -3.31 -20.43
C SER A 16 6.69 -4.64 -21.17
N THR A 17 7.34 -5.59 -20.48
CA THR A 17 7.22 -7.07 -20.55
C THR A 17 7.77 -7.65 -19.22
N THR A 18 7.61 -8.91 -18.77
CA THR A 18 6.61 -9.99 -19.01
C THR A 18 5.76 -10.16 -17.72
N GLY A 19 5.33 -11.28 -17.11
CA GLY A 19 5.44 -12.75 -17.32
C GLY A 19 5.35 -13.51 -15.98
N PHE A 20 4.48 -14.52 -15.85
CA PHE A 20 4.29 -15.32 -14.60
C PHE A 20 3.41 -16.58 -14.84
N HIS A 21 3.63 -17.72 -14.15
CA HIS A 21 2.63 -18.80 -13.85
C HIS A 21 3.23 -19.88 -12.86
N PRO A 22 2.47 -20.85 -12.28
CA PRO A 22 2.56 -21.17 -10.82
C PRO A 22 2.48 -22.68 -10.41
N ASN A 23 1.94 -22.98 -9.20
CA ASN A 23 1.32 -24.25 -8.71
C ASN A 23 2.24 -25.36 -8.11
N ILE A 24 1.82 -26.24 -7.16
CA ILE A 24 0.79 -26.26 -6.07
C ILE A 24 1.11 -27.41 -5.05
N ALA A 25 0.22 -27.70 -4.06
CA ALA A 25 0.09 -28.95 -3.25
C ALA A 25 0.97 -29.17 -1.98
N THR A 26 0.67 -30.16 -1.12
CA THR A 26 -0.35 -30.19 -0.04
C THR A 26 0.00 -31.23 1.07
N SER A 27 -0.82 -31.36 2.13
CA SER A 27 -0.89 -32.44 3.16
C SER A 27 0.26 -32.57 4.19
N THR A 28 0.13 -33.22 5.38
CA THR A 28 -0.99 -33.30 6.39
C THR A 28 -0.49 -33.85 7.76
N HIS A 29 -1.15 -33.40 8.84
CA HIS A 29 -1.46 -34.11 10.12
C HIS A 29 -0.42 -34.41 11.22
N ARG A 30 -0.94 -34.26 12.47
CA ARG A 30 -0.63 -34.91 13.77
C ARG A 30 0.74 -34.60 14.40
N SER A 31 0.88 -33.86 15.51
CA SER A 31 0.21 -33.80 16.85
C SER A 31 0.92 -34.64 17.93
N PHE A 32 1.53 -33.99 18.92
CA PHE A 32 1.61 -34.44 20.31
C PHE A 32 1.97 -33.26 21.23
N LEU A 33 1.48 -33.25 22.47
CA LEU A 33 1.70 -32.21 23.48
C LEU A 33 2.78 -32.63 24.50
N ARG A 34 3.54 -31.67 25.08
CA ARG A 34 3.72 -31.56 26.56
C ARG A 34 4.55 -30.36 27.06
N SER A 35 4.05 -29.80 28.18
CA SER A 35 4.71 -29.12 29.31
C SER A 35 5.94 -28.21 29.10
N THR A 36 5.77 -26.93 29.44
CA THR A 36 6.84 -25.95 29.67
C THR A 36 7.48 -26.10 31.06
N SER A 37 8.79 -26.39 31.12
CA SER A 37 9.62 -26.26 32.33
C SER A 37 11.06 -25.80 32.04
N ASP A 38 11.62 -26.18 30.88
CA ASP A 38 13.07 -26.16 30.67
C ASP A 38 13.55 -24.91 29.90
N LEU A 39 13.37 -23.73 30.50
CA LEU A 39 13.66 -22.43 29.86
C LEU A 39 15.15 -22.11 29.64
N ASP A 40 16.07 -22.91 30.17
CA ASP A 40 17.53 -22.81 29.97
C ASP A 40 18.16 -24.17 29.56
N ALA A 41 17.41 -25.03 28.86
CA ALA A 41 17.97 -26.26 28.30
C ALA A 41 19.12 -25.93 27.31
N PRO A 42 20.33 -26.51 27.46
CA PRO A 42 21.37 -26.36 26.45
C PRO A 42 20.90 -27.02 25.15
N ILE A 43 21.14 -26.36 24.01
CA ILE A 43 20.77 -26.87 22.68
C ILE A 43 21.46 -28.22 22.47
N ASN A 44 20.71 -29.31 22.64
CA ASN A 44 21.23 -30.69 22.67
C ASN A 44 21.44 -31.26 21.26
N LEU A 45 21.96 -30.41 20.37
CA LEU A 45 22.38 -30.75 19.01
C LEU A 45 23.91 -30.60 18.94
N PRO A 46 24.64 -31.52 18.30
CA PRO A 46 26.09 -31.40 18.20
C PRO A 46 26.50 -30.09 17.49
N PRO A 47 27.57 -29.40 17.93
CA PRO A 47 28.03 -28.18 17.28
C PRO A 47 28.45 -28.47 15.82
N GLY A 48 28.21 -27.48 14.97
CA GLY A 48 28.61 -27.48 13.57
C GLY A 48 30.10 -27.22 13.36
N LEU A 49 30.46 -26.91 12.11
CA LEU A 49 31.83 -26.59 11.68
C LEU A 49 32.14 -25.08 11.76
N ASP A 50 31.11 -24.24 11.69
CA ASP A 50 31.21 -22.77 11.75
C ASP A 50 30.39 -22.27 12.97
N ASP A 51 30.81 -21.20 13.65
CA ASP A 51 30.16 -20.74 14.90
C ASP A 51 28.67 -20.39 14.76
N GLY A 52 27.88 -20.86 15.72
CA GLY A 52 26.41 -20.75 15.74
C GLY A 52 25.70 -21.67 14.75
N PHE A 53 26.41 -22.61 14.11
CA PHE A 53 25.80 -23.75 13.43
C PHE A 53 25.72 -24.96 14.35
N TYR A 54 24.66 -25.75 14.16
CA TYR A 54 24.40 -27.00 14.87
C TYR A 54 24.03 -28.07 13.85
N ILE A 55 24.38 -29.32 14.12
CA ILE A 55 24.11 -30.46 13.25
C ILE A 55 22.66 -30.89 13.47
N THR A 56 21.83 -30.72 12.43
CA THR A 56 20.40 -31.03 12.48
C THR A 56 20.03 -32.38 11.85
N LYS A 57 20.96 -33.01 11.12
CA LYS A 57 20.79 -34.37 10.57
C LYS A 57 22.14 -34.99 10.23
N THR A 58 22.31 -36.28 10.48
CA THR A 58 23.49 -37.06 10.09
C THR A 58 23.09 -38.16 9.12
N LEU A 59 23.87 -38.33 8.04
CA LEU A 59 23.66 -39.29 6.97
C LEU A 59 24.94 -40.12 6.78
N THR A 60 24.90 -41.40 7.11
CA THR A 60 26.01 -42.34 6.89
C THR A 60 25.86 -42.99 5.51
N THR A 61 26.94 -43.08 4.72
CA THR A 61 26.89 -43.84 3.46
C THR A 61 26.97 -45.35 3.70
N PRO A 62 26.02 -46.15 3.18
CA PRO A 62 26.09 -47.61 3.26
C PRO A 62 27.37 -48.19 2.65
N SER A 63 27.75 -49.40 3.06
CA SER A 63 28.84 -50.17 2.42
C SER A 63 28.60 -50.40 0.93
N THR A 64 27.33 -50.46 0.51
CA THR A 64 26.87 -50.67 -0.87
C THR A 64 26.65 -49.38 -1.68
N PHE A 65 27.12 -48.21 -1.19
CA PHE A 65 26.80 -46.88 -1.75
C PHE A 65 27.51 -46.56 -3.09
N ASN A 66 27.11 -47.28 -4.14
CA ASN A 66 27.51 -47.03 -5.52
C ASN A 66 26.53 -46.07 -6.21
N GLY A 67 27.05 -45.16 -7.04
CA GLY A 67 26.23 -44.23 -7.81
C GLY A 67 25.54 -44.86 -9.03
N PRO A 68 24.42 -44.27 -9.50
CA PRO A 68 23.82 -44.66 -10.78
C PRO A 68 24.79 -44.41 -11.93
N ILE A 69 24.89 -45.37 -12.85
CA ILE A 69 25.78 -45.29 -14.01
C ILE A 69 25.18 -44.33 -15.05
N PHE A 70 25.86 -43.20 -15.26
CA PHE A 70 25.74 -42.41 -16.48
C PHE A 70 27.05 -42.55 -17.25
N ASP A 71 27.10 -43.50 -18.18
CA ASP A 71 28.13 -43.56 -19.22
C ASP A 71 27.57 -42.98 -20.53
N SER A 72 28.46 -42.46 -21.36
CA SER A 72 28.16 -42.07 -22.74
C SER A 72 29.18 -42.58 -23.77
N ARG A 73 30.25 -43.34 -23.39
CA ARG A 73 31.23 -43.93 -24.32
C ARG A 73 32.30 -44.91 -23.76
N ALA A 74 32.17 -45.50 -22.57
CA ALA A 74 33.22 -46.36 -21.99
C ALA A 74 32.70 -47.65 -21.30
N ARG A 75 33.29 -48.81 -21.66
CA ARG A 75 33.04 -50.09 -20.98
C ARG A 75 33.46 -50.01 -19.49
N PRO A 76 32.69 -50.55 -18.53
CA PRO A 76 32.94 -50.37 -17.11
C PRO A 76 34.01 -51.32 -16.55
N ASP A 77 35.01 -50.77 -15.86
CA ASP A 77 35.81 -51.51 -14.86
C ASP A 77 34.95 -51.86 -13.63
N LEU A 78 34.93 -53.12 -13.22
CA LEU A 78 34.13 -53.64 -12.11
C LEU A 78 34.93 -53.77 -10.79
N THR A 79 36.22 -53.41 -10.77
CA THR A 79 37.13 -53.70 -9.64
C THR A 79 37.31 -52.55 -8.64
N THR A 80 36.88 -51.33 -8.97
CA THR A 80 37.08 -50.13 -8.13
C THR A 80 35.79 -49.62 -7.47
N PRO A 81 35.81 -49.27 -6.16
CA PRO A 81 34.66 -48.64 -5.49
C PRO A 81 34.45 -47.21 -6.01
N ARG A 82 33.26 -46.93 -6.57
CA ARG A 82 33.01 -45.73 -7.40
C ARG A 82 32.41 -44.56 -6.62
N ASN A 83 33.24 -43.58 -6.29
CA ASN A 83 32.84 -42.41 -5.50
C ASN A 83 31.87 -41.47 -6.23
N VAL A 84 30.73 -41.17 -5.60
CA VAL A 84 29.74 -40.20 -6.11
C VAL A 84 30.10 -38.75 -5.74
N THR A 85 29.57 -37.78 -6.49
CA THR A 85 29.67 -36.37 -6.10
C THR A 85 28.78 -36.08 -4.89
N LEU A 86 29.23 -35.24 -3.95
CA LEU A 86 28.43 -34.87 -2.77
C LEU A 86 27.00 -34.38 -3.11
N PRO A 87 26.76 -33.55 -4.13
CA PRO A 87 25.39 -33.16 -4.50
C PRO A 87 24.52 -34.34 -4.94
N LEU A 88 25.07 -35.37 -5.58
CA LEU A 88 24.34 -36.57 -5.96
C LEU A 88 24.12 -37.48 -4.75
N ALA A 89 25.12 -37.61 -3.87
CA ALA A 89 24.99 -38.36 -2.62
C ALA A 89 23.84 -37.84 -1.74
N LEU A 90 23.71 -36.50 -1.62
CA LEU A 90 22.61 -35.85 -0.92
C LEU A 90 21.23 -36.17 -1.53
N MET A 91 21.13 -36.31 -2.87
CA MET A 91 19.87 -36.71 -3.52
C MET A 91 19.51 -38.17 -3.25
N ILE A 92 20.49 -39.07 -3.11
CA ILE A 92 20.27 -40.49 -2.85
C ILE A 92 19.92 -40.73 -1.38
N LEU A 93 20.62 -40.06 -0.45
CA LEU A 93 20.46 -40.24 1.00
C LEU A 93 19.28 -39.44 1.59
N ASP A 94 18.92 -38.30 0.97
CA ASP A 94 17.76 -37.52 1.37
C ASP A 94 17.08 -36.84 0.16
N PRO A 95 16.37 -37.62 -0.68
CA PRO A 95 15.60 -37.08 -1.81
C PRO A 95 14.48 -36.11 -1.37
N SER A 96 14.02 -36.18 -0.11
CA SER A 96 13.00 -35.27 0.43
C SER A 96 13.54 -33.85 0.63
N THR A 97 14.73 -33.73 1.21
CA THR A 97 15.42 -32.45 1.40
C THR A 97 16.11 -31.99 0.12
N TYR A 98 16.54 -32.92 -0.75
CA TYR A 98 17.30 -32.64 -1.98
C TYR A 98 16.73 -33.34 -3.23
N PRO A 99 15.52 -33.00 -3.69
CA PRO A 99 14.93 -33.62 -4.89
C PRO A 99 15.62 -33.23 -6.22
N THR A 100 16.59 -32.30 -6.21
CA THR A 100 17.31 -31.87 -7.44
C THR A 100 18.78 -31.53 -7.19
N LEU A 101 19.63 -31.80 -8.19
CA LEU A 101 21.06 -31.44 -8.20
C LEU A 101 21.27 -29.94 -7.90
N SER A 102 20.40 -29.08 -8.43
CA SER A 102 20.46 -27.62 -8.20
C SER A 102 20.27 -27.25 -6.73
N ARG A 103 19.37 -27.94 -6.02
CA ARG A 103 19.12 -27.73 -4.58
C ARG A 103 20.27 -28.27 -3.73
N ALA A 104 20.78 -29.46 -4.04
CA ALA A 104 21.95 -30.04 -3.37
C ALA A 104 23.22 -29.19 -3.56
N ARG A 105 23.54 -28.78 -4.81
CA ARG A 105 24.64 -27.85 -5.12
C ARG A 105 24.52 -26.52 -4.37
N LYS A 106 23.30 -25.99 -4.20
CA LYS A 106 23.05 -24.75 -3.44
C LYS A 106 23.34 -24.91 -1.95
N ALA A 107 23.05 -26.07 -1.34
CA ALA A 107 23.38 -26.36 0.05
C ALA A 107 24.89 -26.48 0.27
N CYS A 108 25.61 -27.21 -0.59
CA CYS A 108 27.08 -27.25 -0.58
C CYS A 108 27.68 -25.83 -0.68
N ARG A 109 27.19 -25.00 -1.61
CA ARG A 109 27.66 -23.62 -1.79
C ARG A 109 27.43 -22.74 -0.57
N LYS A 110 26.28 -22.90 0.10
CA LYS A 110 25.98 -22.19 1.37
C LYS A 110 26.77 -22.73 2.58
N GLY A 111 27.49 -23.84 2.46
CA GLY A 111 28.24 -24.44 3.57
C GLY A 111 27.37 -25.23 4.57
N LEU A 112 26.14 -25.58 4.21
CA LEU A 112 25.20 -26.28 5.10
C LEU A 112 25.53 -27.78 5.27
N ILE A 113 26.62 -28.24 4.69
CA ILE A 113 26.99 -29.65 4.59
C ILE A 113 28.43 -29.81 5.10
N ILE A 114 28.63 -30.73 6.03
CA ILE A 114 29.92 -31.21 6.52
C ILE A 114 30.12 -32.62 5.95
N VAL A 115 31.36 -32.99 5.66
CA VAL A 115 31.76 -34.35 5.31
C VAL A 115 32.90 -34.77 6.23
N SER A 116 32.89 -36.02 6.68
CA SER A 116 34.01 -36.61 7.41
C SER A 116 34.24 -38.08 7.02
N SER A 117 35.46 -38.56 7.27
CA SER A 117 35.88 -39.95 7.09
C SER A 117 36.28 -40.53 8.45
N PRO A 118 35.75 -41.70 8.87
CA PRO A 118 36.09 -42.33 10.16
C PRO A 118 37.42 -43.11 10.12
N SER A 119 38.28 -42.86 9.12
CA SER A 119 39.49 -43.64 8.84
C SER A 119 40.74 -43.19 9.61
N SER A 120 40.58 -42.44 10.70
CA SER A 120 41.66 -41.93 11.55
C SER A 120 41.12 -41.58 12.93
N GLU A 121 41.93 -41.79 13.98
CA GLU A 121 41.57 -41.57 15.40
C GLU A 121 41.05 -40.15 15.67
N ASN A 122 41.52 -39.17 14.89
CA ASN A 122 40.88 -37.86 14.76
C ASN A 122 40.00 -37.82 13.50
N VAL A 123 38.68 -37.75 13.69
CA VAL A 123 37.68 -37.67 12.60
C VAL A 123 37.64 -36.25 12.03
N LYS A 124 38.42 -35.99 10.98
CA LYS A 124 38.55 -34.66 10.38
C LYS A 124 37.28 -34.23 9.61
N LYS A 125 36.45 -33.42 10.25
CA LYS A 125 35.30 -32.74 9.64
C LYS A 125 35.76 -31.66 8.65
N ILE A 126 35.16 -31.61 7.46
CA ILE A 126 35.43 -30.59 6.43
C ILE A 126 34.14 -30.06 5.79
N ARG A 127 34.18 -28.81 5.31
CA ARG A 127 33.05 -28.14 4.64
C ARG A 127 32.81 -28.76 3.26
N GLY A 128 31.65 -29.40 3.09
CA GLY A 128 31.27 -30.14 1.89
C GLY A 128 31.02 -29.26 0.67
N ARG A 129 31.96 -29.28 -0.29
CA ARG A 129 31.87 -28.57 -1.58
C ARG A 129 31.23 -29.47 -2.64
N ALA A 130 30.64 -28.87 -3.67
CA ALA A 130 29.96 -29.62 -4.74
C ALA A 130 30.90 -30.54 -5.57
N ALA A 131 32.22 -30.31 -5.50
CA ALA A 131 33.24 -31.14 -6.14
C ALA A 131 33.67 -32.36 -5.32
N ASN A 132 33.41 -32.38 -3.99
CA ASN A 132 33.82 -33.48 -3.12
C ASN A 132 33.27 -34.82 -3.63
N ARG A 133 34.13 -35.83 -3.57
CA ARG A 133 33.79 -37.23 -3.82
C ARG A 133 33.53 -37.92 -2.50
N ILE A 134 32.51 -38.76 -2.49
CA ILE A 134 31.99 -39.45 -1.33
C ILE A 134 32.16 -40.96 -1.54
N THR A 135 32.82 -41.61 -0.59
CA THR A 135 33.03 -43.06 -0.52
C THR A 135 31.88 -43.71 0.28
N PRO A 136 31.78 -45.05 0.26
CA PRO A 136 31.22 -45.80 1.38
C PRO A 136 31.88 -45.39 2.72
N SER A 137 31.16 -45.54 3.83
CA SER A 137 31.62 -45.18 5.19
C SER A 137 31.93 -43.68 5.43
N ASN A 138 31.62 -42.78 4.50
CA ASN A 138 31.61 -41.34 4.80
C ASN A 138 30.41 -40.98 5.67
N ILE A 139 30.60 -40.02 6.57
CA ILE A 139 29.54 -39.40 7.33
C ILE A 139 29.32 -37.99 6.76
N ILE A 140 28.07 -37.70 6.38
CA ILE A 140 27.63 -36.40 5.88
C ILE A 140 26.70 -35.79 6.93
N GLU A 141 27.09 -34.66 7.51
CA GLU A 141 26.30 -33.97 8.54
C GLU A 141 25.72 -32.69 7.94
N ILE A 142 24.43 -32.46 8.11
CA ILE A 142 23.74 -31.26 7.66
C ILE A 142 23.72 -30.28 8.83
N GLN A 143 24.40 -29.14 8.66
CA GLN A 143 24.46 -28.09 9.66
C GLN A 143 23.53 -26.93 9.31
N THR A 144 22.80 -26.43 10.31
CA THR A 144 21.92 -25.26 10.21
C THR A 144 22.37 -24.21 11.21
N ARG A 145 22.40 -22.93 10.79
CA ARG A 145 22.70 -21.83 11.70
C ARG A 145 21.51 -21.58 12.62
N LEU A 146 21.62 -21.92 13.90
CA LEU A 146 20.63 -21.55 14.90
C LEU A 146 20.98 -20.16 15.41
N THR A 147 20.55 -19.15 14.65
CA THR A 147 20.60 -17.76 15.09
C THR A 147 19.59 -17.54 16.21
N THR A 148 20.04 -17.77 17.45
CA THR A 148 19.32 -17.40 18.68
C THR A 148 18.65 -16.03 18.51
N LYS A 149 17.33 -15.99 18.68
CA LYS A 149 16.48 -14.79 18.64
C LYS A 149 16.31 -14.07 17.28
N SER A 150 16.57 -14.69 16.12
CA SER A 150 16.18 -14.06 14.82
C SER A 150 15.80 -15.03 13.68
N TYR A 151 14.85 -14.60 12.86
CA TYR A 151 14.52 -15.27 11.59
C TYR A 151 15.69 -15.19 10.62
N PRO A 152 16.09 -16.29 9.95
CA PRO A 152 17.31 -16.32 9.15
C PRO A 152 17.21 -15.49 7.86
N GLU A 153 18.33 -14.87 7.48
CA GLU A 153 18.52 -14.08 6.24
C GLU A 153 17.80 -12.70 6.22
N LEU A 154 17.87 -11.93 7.31
CA LEU A 154 17.46 -10.52 7.34
C LEU A 154 18.47 -9.59 6.64
N THR A 155 18.40 -9.52 5.31
CA THR A 155 19.13 -8.57 4.47
C THR A 155 18.47 -7.19 4.38
N TYR A 156 17.62 -6.83 5.34
CA TYR A 156 16.86 -5.57 5.34
C TYR A 156 17.24 -4.74 6.57
N ALA A 157 17.42 -3.43 6.39
CA ALA A 157 17.56 -2.51 7.50
C ALA A 157 16.32 -2.53 8.40
N LYS A 158 16.53 -2.39 9.72
CA LYS A 158 15.46 -2.25 10.71
C LYS A 158 14.54 -1.09 10.27
N PRO A 159 13.22 -1.28 10.16
CA PRO A 159 12.33 -0.21 9.73
C PRO A 159 12.29 0.97 10.72
N PRO A 160 12.18 2.22 10.25
CA PRO A 160 12.22 3.43 11.08
C PRO A 160 10.85 3.77 11.69
N PHE A 161 10.08 2.77 12.13
CA PHE A 161 8.79 2.96 12.80
C PHE A 161 8.56 1.87 13.87
N PRO A 162 7.88 2.19 14.99
CA PRO A 162 7.47 1.18 15.96
C PRO A 162 6.34 0.32 15.39
N LEU A 163 6.37 -0.98 15.68
CA LEU A 163 5.29 -1.91 15.40
C LEU A 163 4.94 -2.66 16.69
N PRO A 164 4.03 -2.13 17.53
CA PRO A 164 3.63 -2.78 18.77
C PRO A 164 3.03 -4.16 18.50
N VAL A 165 3.43 -5.13 19.31
CA VAL A 165 2.85 -6.48 19.34
C VAL A 165 1.79 -6.49 20.42
N ILE A 166 0.55 -6.80 20.04
CA ILE A 166 -0.60 -6.91 20.96
C ILE A 166 -0.58 -8.28 21.61
N TYR A 167 -0.27 -9.32 20.83
CA TYR A 167 -0.27 -10.71 21.27
C TYR A 167 0.61 -11.56 20.34
N GLN A 168 1.23 -12.63 20.85
CA GLN A 168 1.88 -13.66 20.04
C GLN A 168 2.00 -15.01 20.76
N ASP A 169 1.89 -16.08 19.98
CA ASP A 169 2.19 -17.47 20.37
C ASP A 169 3.11 -18.10 19.31
N SER A 170 3.32 -19.42 19.34
CA SER A 170 4.19 -20.12 18.37
C SER A 170 3.58 -20.24 16.96
N HIS A 171 2.29 -19.96 16.78
CA HIS A 171 1.59 -20.08 15.50
C HIS A 171 1.18 -18.72 14.90
N ILE A 172 0.75 -17.75 15.70
CA ILE A 172 0.24 -16.46 15.24
C ILE A 172 0.79 -15.27 16.05
N ALA A 173 0.53 -14.05 15.55
CA ALA A 173 0.67 -12.82 16.30
C ALA A 173 -0.36 -11.77 15.84
N LEU A 174 -0.68 -10.84 16.74
CA LEU A 174 -1.47 -9.64 16.48
C LEU A 174 -0.57 -8.42 16.68
N VAL A 175 -0.57 -7.49 15.72
CA VAL A 175 0.26 -6.28 15.77
C VAL A 175 -0.57 -5.02 15.49
N ASN A 176 -0.26 -3.91 16.14
CA ASN A 176 -0.91 -2.63 15.90
C ASN A 176 -0.21 -1.87 14.77
N LYS A 177 -0.82 -1.81 13.58
CA LYS A 177 -0.28 -1.12 12.41
C LYS A 177 -0.37 0.40 12.58
N PRO A 178 0.76 1.15 12.55
CA PRO A 178 0.71 2.61 12.47
C PRO A 178 0.16 3.10 11.12
N SER A 179 -0.39 4.31 11.09
CA SER A 179 -0.74 5.00 9.84
C SER A 179 0.51 5.26 8.97
N GLY A 180 0.32 5.63 7.70
CA GLY A 180 1.39 5.90 6.73
C GLY A 180 2.16 4.68 6.19
N VAL A 181 2.20 3.55 6.91
CA VAL A 181 2.96 2.34 6.52
C VAL A 181 2.12 1.39 5.65
N VAL A 182 2.70 0.80 4.61
CA VAL A 182 2.00 -0.21 3.77
C VAL A 182 2.15 -1.63 4.33
N THR A 183 1.17 -2.52 4.07
CA THR A 183 1.28 -3.94 4.48
C THR A 183 2.44 -4.66 3.76
N TYR A 184 2.56 -4.46 2.44
CA TYR A 184 3.54 -5.10 1.56
C TYR A 184 4.16 -4.07 0.60
N SER A 185 5.38 -4.33 0.10
CA SER A 185 5.95 -3.58 -1.03
C SER A 185 5.44 -4.12 -2.37
N HIS A 186 5.13 -3.22 -3.30
CA HIS A 186 4.81 -3.59 -4.68
C HIS A 186 6.07 -4.09 -5.42
N ARG A 187 5.87 -5.01 -6.38
CA ARG A 187 6.97 -5.71 -7.09
C ARG A 187 7.95 -4.78 -7.83
N LYS A 188 7.55 -3.56 -8.18
CA LYS A 188 8.40 -2.51 -8.78
C LYS A 188 9.20 -1.67 -7.75
N GLY A 189 9.41 -2.16 -6.52
CA GLY A 189 10.42 -1.60 -5.60
C GLY A 189 10.04 -0.35 -4.81
N GLY A 190 8.76 -0.11 -4.51
CA GLY A 190 8.30 1.21 -4.04
C GLY A 190 8.62 1.67 -2.60
N HIS A 191 9.01 0.78 -1.67
CA HIS A 191 9.01 1.12 -0.22
C HIS A 191 10.17 0.59 0.63
N GLY A 192 11.14 -0.16 0.09
CA GLY A 192 12.29 -0.66 0.89
C GLY A 192 11.89 -1.39 2.19
N SER A 193 12.32 -0.86 3.34
CA SER A 193 11.95 -1.33 4.69
C SER A 193 10.65 -0.74 5.25
N MET A 194 10.02 0.24 4.59
CA MET A 194 8.75 0.89 5.00
C MET A 194 7.51 0.01 4.76
N THR A 195 7.52 -1.22 5.27
CA THR A 195 6.38 -2.16 5.15
C THR A 195 6.20 -2.97 6.43
N ILE A 196 4.95 -3.32 6.77
CA ILE A 196 4.67 -4.18 7.93
C ILE A 196 5.41 -5.52 7.78
N ARG A 197 5.36 -6.16 6.61
CA ARG A 197 6.12 -7.40 6.36
C ARG A 197 7.64 -7.24 6.58
N ALA A 198 8.20 -6.04 6.35
CA ALA A 198 9.60 -5.77 6.66
C ALA A 198 9.84 -5.77 8.19
N ALA A 199 8.98 -5.14 8.98
CA ALA A 199 9.12 -5.00 10.43
C ALA A 199 8.95 -6.30 11.23
N LEU A 200 8.04 -7.21 10.84
CA LEU A 200 7.67 -8.39 11.65
C LEU A 200 8.86 -9.18 12.25
N PRO A 201 9.95 -9.49 11.53
CA PRO A 201 11.07 -10.26 12.10
C PRO A 201 11.95 -9.52 13.10
N HIS A 202 11.76 -8.20 13.24
CA HIS A 202 12.47 -7.35 14.20
C HIS A 202 11.65 -7.10 15.47
N VAL A 203 10.39 -7.59 15.54
CA VAL A 203 9.47 -7.40 16.69
C VAL A 203 8.80 -8.70 17.16
N LEU A 204 8.67 -9.72 16.31
CA LEU A 204 8.11 -11.02 16.68
C LEU A 204 9.21 -12.02 17.06
N ILE A 205 8.95 -12.79 18.12
CA ILE A 205 9.81 -13.88 18.58
C ILE A 205 9.61 -15.07 17.61
N PRO A 206 10.67 -15.68 17.04
CA PRO A 206 10.51 -16.86 16.21
C PRO A 206 9.94 -18.04 17.03
N PRO A 207 9.05 -18.87 16.46
CA PRO A 207 8.56 -20.05 17.15
C PRO A 207 9.70 -21.02 17.48
N ASN A 208 9.54 -21.77 18.57
CA ASN A 208 10.42 -22.86 18.91
C ASN A 208 10.30 -24.01 17.89
N PRO A 209 11.40 -24.50 17.28
CA PRO A 209 11.38 -25.67 16.41
C PRO A 209 10.83 -26.93 17.09
N ASP A 210 11.06 -27.10 18.40
CA ASP A 210 10.70 -28.33 19.11
C ASP A 210 9.18 -28.42 19.38
N GLU A 211 8.50 -27.27 19.47
CA GLU A 211 7.03 -27.16 19.51
C GLU A 211 6.38 -27.39 18.14
N ILE A 212 7.14 -27.23 17.04
CA ILE A 212 6.65 -27.34 15.65
C ILE A 212 7.57 -28.32 14.88
N PRO A 213 7.58 -29.62 15.28
CA PRO A 213 8.52 -30.62 14.75
C PRO A 213 8.28 -30.99 13.28
N ASP A 214 7.14 -30.58 12.69
CA ASP A 214 6.88 -30.72 11.25
C ASP A 214 7.69 -29.72 10.38
N GLY A 215 8.42 -28.80 11.01
CA GLY A 215 9.22 -27.78 10.33
C GLY A 215 8.38 -26.74 9.57
N SER A 216 7.08 -26.60 9.87
CA SER A 216 6.18 -25.68 9.18
C SER A 216 6.36 -24.20 9.54
N ILE A 217 7.32 -23.86 10.40
CA ILE A 217 7.71 -22.48 10.74
C ILE A 217 8.00 -21.70 9.45
N LEU A 218 7.38 -20.52 9.32
CA LEU A 218 7.62 -19.65 8.17
C LEU A 218 9.00 -18.98 8.31
N ARG A 219 9.79 -19.02 7.24
CA ARG A 219 11.08 -18.30 7.12
C ARG A 219 11.01 -16.81 7.48
N ARG A 220 9.81 -16.22 7.38
CA ARG A 220 9.47 -14.86 7.79
C ARG A 220 7.96 -14.85 8.11
N PRO A 221 7.49 -14.21 9.19
CA PRO A 221 6.05 -14.06 9.44
C PRO A 221 5.36 -13.34 8.28
N GLN A 222 4.13 -13.72 7.97
CA GLN A 222 3.32 -13.12 6.91
C GLN A 222 2.02 -12.55 7.49
N PRO A 223 1.64 -11.30 7.15
CA PRO A 223 0.26 -10.87 7.32
C PRO A 223 -0.65 -11.78 6.51
N VAL A 224 -1.78 -12.19 7.08
CA VAL A 224 -2.82 -12.99 6.40
C VAL A 224 -3.95 -12.15 5.80
N HIS A 225 -4.02 -10.87 6.17
CA HIS A 225 -4.83 -9.85 5.52
C HIS A 225 -4.01 -8.56 5.34
N ARG A 226 -4.62 -7.54 4.73
CA ARG A 226 -4.04 -6.20 4.59
C ARG A 226 -4.92 -5.15 5.26
N LEU A 227 -4.28 -4.08 5.72
CA LEU A 227 -4.88 -2.77 5.88
C LEU A 227 -4.20 -1.82 4.88
N ASP A 228 -4.89 -0.75 4.49
CA ASP A 228 -4.38 0.23 3.55
C ASP A 228 -3.36 1.18 4.20
N LYS A 229 -2.63 1.96 3.38
CA LYS A 229 -1.44 2.72 3.84
C LYS A 229 -1.76 3.60 5.06
N ILE A 230 -2.82 4.38 4.97
CA ILE A 230 -3.25 5.38 5.95
C ILE A 230 -4.16 4.84 7.05
N THR A 231 -4.77 3.67 6.87
CA THR A 231 -5.57 2.98 7.91
C THR A 231 -4.67 2.46 9.02
N SER A 232 -5.05 2.66 10.28
CA SER A 232 -4.33 2.16 11.46
C SER A 232 -4.98 0.89 12.06
N GLY A 233 -4.31 0.23 13.01
CA GLY A 233 -4.94 -0.76 13.89
C GLY A 233 -4.52 -2.22 13.69
N ILE A 234 -5.30 -3.14 14.25
CA ILE A 234 -4.93 -4.56 14.44
C ILE A 234 -4.72 -5.29 13.10
N MET A 235 -3.60 -6.00 12.99
CA MET A 235 -3.29 -6.92 11.91
C MET A 235 -2.95 -8.33 12.41
N VAL A 236 -3.55 -9.35 11.77
CA VAL A 236 -3.24 -10.76 12.04
C VAL A 236 -2.06 -11.24 11.21
N ILE A 237 -1.11 -11.87 11.89
CA ILE A 237 0.14 -12.38 11.35
C ILE A 237 0.22 -13.90 11.59
N ALA A 238 0.57 -14.66 10.56
CA ALA A 238 0.92 -16.07 10.69
C ALA A 238 2.43 -16.25 10.88
N LYS A 239 2.82 -17.12 11.82
CA LYS A 239 4.21 -17.54 12.09
C LYS A 239 4.49 -18.96 11.55
N THR A 240 3.46 -19.77 11.28
CA THR A 240 3.55 -21.11 10.65
C THR A 240 2.78 -21.22 9.33
N LYS A 241 3.16 -22.17 8.48
CA LYS A 241 2.45 -22.49 7.22
C LYS A 241 1.01 -22.93 7.49
N PHE A 242 0.79 -23.68 8.56
CA PHE A 242 -0.54 -24.15 8.96
C PHE A 242 -1.47 -22.99 9.36
N SER A 243 -1.03 -22.11 10.28
CA SER A 243 -1.83 -20.93 10.68
C SER A 243 -2.10 -19.99 9.49
N MET A 244 -1.12 -19.79 8.60
CA MET A 244 -1.31 -18.99 7.39
C MET A 244 -2.44 -19.52 6.50
N ILE A 245 -2.54 -20.84 6.33
CA ILE A 245 -3.61 -21.49 5.55
C ILE A 245 -4.95 -21.42 6.31
N SER A 246 -4.96 -21.78 7.59
CA SER A 246 -6.19 -21.82 8.41
C SER A 246 -6.83 -20.44 8.55
N LEU A 247 -6.04 -19.39 8.81
CA LEU A 247 -6.52 -18.01 8.88
C LEU A 247 -6.97 -17.48 7.52
N SER A 248 -6.24 -17.78 6.43
CA SER A 248 -6.66 -17.37 5.07
C SER A 248 -8.00 -18.01 4.68
N LYS A 249 -8.22 -19.29 5.02
CA LYS A 249 -9.52 -19.97 4.88
C LYS A 249 -10.60 -19.29 5.73
N SER A 250 -10.28 -18.94 6.97
CA SER A 250 -11.22 -18.29 7.91
C SER A 250 -11.59 -16.86 7.49
N PHE A 251 -10.69 -16.12 6.82
CA PHE A 251 -11.03 -14.86 6.14
C PHE A 251 -11.94 -15.06 4.93
N ALA A 252 -11.67 -16.06 4.09
CA ALA A 252 -12.48 -16.35 2.90
C ALA A 252 -13.91 -16.80 3.26
N GLU A 253 -14.04 -17.61 4.30
CA GLU A 253 -15.32 -18.10 4.85
C GLU A 253 -15.99 -17.12 5.83
N ARG A 254 -15.47 -15.88 5.96
CA ARG A 254 -16.01 -14.80 6.79
C ARG A 254 -16.11 -15.12 8.30
N ARG A 255 -15.44 -16.18 8.78
CA ARG A 255 -15.39 -16.60 10.19
C ARG A 255 -14.53 -15.67 11.07
N ILE A 256 -14.01 -14.56 10.53
CA ILE A 256 -13.25 -13.53 11.25
C ILE A 256 -14.01 -12.20 11.21
N SER A 257 -14.55 -11.78 12.36
CA SER A 257 -15.21 -10.48 12.51
C SER A 257 -14.20 -9.40 12.91
N LYS A 258 -14.48 -8.16 12.49
CA LYS A 258 -13.61 -7.00 12.66
C LYS A 258 -14.48 -5.80 12.98
N SER A 259 -14.01 -4.93 13.86
CA SER A 259 -14.60 -3.60 14.12
C SER A 259 -13.56 -2.53 13.81
N TYR A 260 -14.03 -1.41 13.28
CA TYR A 260 -13.22 -0.24 12.96
C TYR A 260 -13.89 1.01 13.54
N LEU A 261 -13.12 1.89 14.16
CA LEU A 261 -13.57 3.23 14.50
C LEU A 261 -13.19 4.19 13.37
N ALA A 262 -14.13 5.04 12.98
CA ALA A 262 -13.90 6.15 12.06
C ALA A 262 -14.58 7.42 12.55
N ILE A 263 -14.02 8.58 12.21
CA ILE A 263 -14.73 9.86 12.34
C ILE A 263 -15.17 10.27 10.94
N LEU A 264 -16.46 10.57 10.77
CA LEU A 264 -17.04 11.07 9.53
C LEU A 264 -17.24 12.59 9.60
N ASN A 265 -17.16 13.24 8.45
CA ASN A 265 -17.60 14.60 8.21
C ASN A 265 -19.10 14.56 7.85
N GLY A 266 -19.95 15.30 8.55
CA GLY A 266 -21.40 15.24 8.36
C GLY A 266 -22.14 14.36 9.37
N LEU A 267 -23.47 14.46 9.31
CA LEU A 267 -24.43 13.72 10.12
C LEU A 267 -25.04 12.58 9.30
N PRO A 268 -24.52 11.33 9.39
CA PRO A 268 -25.00 10.24 8.56
C PRO A 268 -26.41 9.81 8.97
N ASP A 269 -27.34 9.77 8.01
CA ASP A 269 -28.67 9.19 8.20
C ASP A 269 -28.54 7.68 8.50
N ASP A 270 -29.10 7.24 9.63
CA ASP A 270 -29.08 5.83 10.02
C ASP A 270 -30.20 5.01 9.36
N GLY A 271 -31.19 5.65 8.75
CA GLY A 271 -32.23 5.02 7.92
C GLY A 271 -33.17 4.08 8.69
N GLY A 272 -33.24 4.17 10.02
CA GLY A 272 -34.03 3.26 10.85
C GLY A 272 -33.20 2.08 11.37
N ALA A 273 -32.11 2.38 12.07
CA ALA A 273 -31.16 1.40 12.59
C ALA A 273 -31.80 0.35 13.54
N VAL A 274 -31.52 -0.95 13.31
CA VAL A 274 -32.01 -2.04 14.16
C VAL A 274 -30.98 -2.32 15.27
N ASP A 275 -31.38 -2.23 16.54
CA ASP A 275 -30.48 -2.19 17.71
C ASP A 275 -29.38 -1.10 17.60
N GLY A 276 -29.68 -0.04 16.82
CA GLY A 276 -28.73 1.01 16.44
C GLY A 276 -27.65 0.55 15.45
N TRP A 277 -27.82 -0.59 14.77
CA TRP A 277 -26.99 -1.03 13.65
C TRP A 277 -27.73 -0.88 12.32
N SER A 278 -27.10 -0.18 11.39
CA SER A 278 -27.55 -0.01 10.00
C SER A 278 -26.66 -0.80 9.05
N LYS A 279 -27.15 -1.12 7.86
CA LYS A 279 -26.52 -2.05 6.93
C LYS A 279 -26.39 -1.44 5.54
N ILE A 280 -25.17 -1.42 5.03
CA ILE A 280 -24.84 -1.02 3.65
C ILE A 280 -24.46 -2.28 2.86
N GLU A 281 -25.10 -2.50 1.71
CA GLU A 281 -24.81 -3.64 0.82
C GLU A 281 -24.86 -3.24 -0.66
N THR A 282 -23.70 -2.91 -1.24
CA THR A 282 -23.58 -2.43 -2.63
C THR A 282 -22.44 -3.12 -3.39
N SER A 283 -22.18 -2.76 -4.66
CA SER A 283 -21.32 -3.53 -5.56
C SER A 283 -20.01 -2.82 -5.89
N LEU A 284 -18.98 -3.04 -5.07
CA LEU A 284 -17.66 -2.45 -5.30
C LEU A 284 -16.84 -3.26 -6.30
N SER A 285 -16.47 -2.62 -7.42
CA SER A 285 -15.74 -3.22 -8.54
C SER A 285 -16.40 -4.52 -9.06
N GLY A 286 -17.74 -4.50 -9.17
CA GLY A 286 -18.54 -5.64 -9.64
C GLY A 286 -18.64 -6.80 -8.65
N LYS A 287 -18.43 -6.56 -7.35
CA LYS A 287 -18.51 -7.59 -6.30
C LYS A 287 -19.20 -7.01 -5.07
N ASN A 288 -20.27 -7.69 -4.62
CA ASN A 288 -20.99 -7.34 -3.38
C ASN A 288 -20.03 -7.04 -2.22
N ALA A 289 -20.22 -5.89 -1.59
CA ALA A 289 -19.53 -5.38 -0.43
C ALA A 289 -20.57 -5.10 0.67
N THR A 290 -20.39 -5.71 1.85
CA THR A 290 -21.36 -5.61 2.95
C THR A 290 -20.68 -5.06 4.21
N THR A 291 -21.26 -4.01 4.77
CA THR A 291 -20.78 -3.31 5.97
C THR A 291 -21.96 -3.04 6.90
N PHE A 292 -21.89 -3.52 8.13
CA PHE A 292 -22.77 -3.01 9.21
C PHE A 292 -22.08 -1.82 9.87
N TRP A 293 -22.85 -0.83 10.34
CA TRP A 293 -22.32 0.35 11.01
C TRP A 293 -23.25 0.85 12.11
N LYS A 294 -22.70 1.59 13.07
CA LYS A 294 -23.41 2.18 14.22
C LYS A 294 -22.73 3.48 14.62
N VAL A 295 -23.48 4.55 14.89
CA VAL A 295 -22.94 5.76 15.54
C VAL A 295 -22.64 5.47 17.02
N ILE A 296 -21.55 6.06 17.53
CA ILE A 296 -21.19 6.05 18.95
C ILE A 296 -21.50 7.41 19.57
N GLU A 297 -21.02 8.49 18.95
CA GLU A 297 -21.12 9.86 19.44
C GLU A 297 -21.04 10.86 18.28
N TYR A 298 -21.50 12.09 18.54
CA TYR A 298 -21.40 13.23 17.64
C TYR A 298 -20.71 14.37 18.40
N SER A 299 -19.83 15.12 17.72
CA SER A 299 -19.34 16.41 18.22
C SER A 299 -19.69 17.50 17.22
N LYS A 300 -20.01 18.69 17.71
CA LYS A 300 -20.22 19.84 16.83
C LYS A 300 -18.88 20.30 16.24
N SER A 301 -18.89 20.85 15.03
CA SER A 301 -17.75 21.56 14.44
C SER A 301 -18.26 22.68 13.54
N LEU A 302 -17.58 23.83 13.57
CA LEU A 302 -17.84 24.96 12.66
C LEU A 302 -17.24 24.77 11.26
N LYS A 303 -16.51 23.67 11.03
CA LYS A 303 -15.88 23.33 9.75
C LYS A 303 -16.57 22.19 9.02
N ALA A 304 -17.34 21.38 9.72
CA ALA A 304 -17.83 20.10 9.20
C ALA A 304 -19.15 20.25 8.45
N ASP A 305 -19.42 19.28 7.56
CA ASP A 305 -20.73 19.14 6.94
C ASP A 305 -21.81 18.99 8.05
N ASP A 306 -23.00 19.52 7.83
CA ASP A 306 -24.11 19.60 8.81
C ASP A 306 -23.78 20.32 10.15
N ASN A 307 -22.58 20.86 10.32
CA ASN A 307 -21.96 21.29 11.58
C ASN A 307 -21.59 20.13 12.55
N TYR A 308 -21.45 18.89 12.07
CA TYR A 308 -21.14 17.72 12.91
C TYR A 308 -19.99 16.87 12.39
N VAL A 309 -19.17 16.39 13.32
CA VAL A 309 -18.27 15.25 13.10
C VAL A 309 -18.77 14.06 13.91
N THR A 310 -18.83 12.88 13.27
CA THR A 310 -19.54 11.71 13.81
C THR A 310 -18.61 10.54 14.02
N LEU A 311 -18.46 10.04 15.25
CA LEU A 311 -17.69 8.82 15.53
C LEU A 311 -18.57 7.59 15.27
N VAL A 312 -18.16 6.75 14.33
CA VAL A 312 -18.88 5.52 13.93
C VAL A 312 -18.05 4.26 14.14
N ASN A 313 -18.74 3.16 14.40
CA ASN A 313 -18.20 1.81 14.45
C ASN A 313 -18.62 1.01 13.21
N PHE A 314 -17.67 0.68 12.34
CA PHE A 314 -17.89 -0.17 11.17
C PHE A 314 -17.54 -1.63 11.45
N LYS A 315 -18.45 -2.55 11.10
CA LYS A 315 -18.25 -4.00 11.06
C LYS A 315 -18.34 -4.53 9.61
N PRO A 316 -17.24 -4.49 8.83
CA PRO A 316 -17.23 -4.98 7.46
C PRO A 316 -17.17 -6.52 7.40
N VAL A 317 -18.21 -7.11 6.81
CA VAL A 317 -18.35 -8.55 6.56
C VAL A 317 -17.44 -8.99 5.40
N THR A 318 -17.35 -8.15 4.37
CA THR A 318 -16.40 -8.31 3.25
C THR A 318 -15.13 -7.49 3.47
N GLY A 319 -14.14 -7.64 2.59
CA GLY A 319 -12.93 -6.82 2.56
C GLY A 319 -12.59 -6.40 1.13
N ARG A 320 -13.37 -5.49 0.55
CA ARG A 320 -13.05 -4.89 -0.75
C ARG A 320 -12.01 -3.77 -0.59
N TYR A 321 -11.35 -3.40 -1.68
CA TYR A 321 -10.39 -2.29 -1.69
C TYR A 321 -11.10 -1.00 -1.30
N HIS A 322 -10.56 -0.27 -0.31
CA HIS A 322 -11.11 0.99 0.21
C HIS A 322 -12.59 0.91 0.69
N GLN A 323 -13.10 -0.29 1.01
CA GLN A 323 -14.54 -0.53 1.27
C GLN A 323 -15.18 0.49 2.22
N LEU A 324 -14.62 0.69 3.41
CA LEU A 324 -15.21 1.61 4.41
C LEU A 324 -15.18 3.07 3.96
N ARG A 325 -14.14 3.47 3.21
CA ARG A 325 -13.95 4.83 2.70
C ARG A 325 -15.02 5.18 1.68
N ILE A 326 -15.21 4.28 0.70
CA ILE A 326 -16.24 4.37 -0.34
C ILE A 326 -17.64 4.32 0.28
N HIS A 327 -17.92 3.34 1.15
CA HIS A 327 -19.24 3.23 1.81
C HIS A 327 -19.60 4.49 2.60
N SER A 328 -18.64 5.11 3.29
CA SER A 328 -18.90 6.36 4.04
C SER A 328 -19.24 7.51 3.10
N LYS A 329 -18.43 7.72 2.05
CA LYS A 329 -18.64 8.84 1.12
C LYS A 329 -19.86 8.68 0.23
N ASP A 330 -20.09 7.50 -0.35
CA ASP A 330 -21.06 7.31 -1.43
C ASP A 330 -22.43 6.86 -0.93
N GLU A 331 -22.49 6.16 0.21
CA GLU A 331 -23.70 5.51 0.71
C GLU A 331 -24.25 6.21 1.98
N LEU A 332 -23.39 6.87 2.76
CA LEU A 332 -23.79 7.69 3.92
C LEU A 332 -23.66 9.20 3.66
N ASN A 333 -23.19 9.60 2.48
CA ASN A 333 -22.77 10.95 2.09
C ASN A 333 -21.67 11.61 2.95
N CYS A 334 -21.31 11.00 4.09
CA CYS A 334 -20.40 11.53 5.10
C CYS A 334 -18.99 10.94 4.95
N ALA A 335 -18.06 11.68 4.35
CA ALA A 335 -16.70 11.19 4.10
C ALA A 335 -15.91 10.95 5.41
N ILE A 336 -14.96 10.00 5.40
CA ILE A 336 -14.06 9.81 6.55
C ILE A 336 -13.15 11.05 6.68
N VAL A 337 -13.08 11.65 7.86
CA VAL A 337 -12.25 12.83 8.11
C VAL A 337 -10.79 12.54 7.78
N GLY A 338 -10.16 13.42 6.98
CA GLY A 338 -8.79 13.29 6.50
C GLY A 338 -8.58 12.29 5.36
N ASP A 339 -9.65 11.87 4.68
CA ASP A 339 -9.60 10.99 3.50
C ASP A 339 -9.49 11.77 2.19
N GLY A 340 -8.31 12.36 1.92
CA GLY A 340 -8.01 13.12 0.70
C GLY A 340 -7.97 12.32 -0.62
N GLU A 341 -8.63 11.16 -0.70
CA GLU A 341 -8.90 10.41 -1.94
C GLU A 341 -10.41 10.34 -2.24
N TYR A 342 -11.26 10.36 -1.22
CA TYR A 342 -12.72 10.22 -1.34
C TYR A 342 -13.53 11.40 -0.79
N ASP A 343 -12.93 12.30 0.00
CA ASP A 343 -13.62 13.42 0.64
C ASP A 343 -14.16 14.52 -0.31
N GLY A 344 -14.03 14.34 -1.63
CA GLY A 344 -14.51 15.26 -2.66
C GLY A 344 -13.73 16.58 -2.76
N GLY A 345 -12.86 16.90 -1.79
CA GLY A 345 -12.14 18.17 -1.76
C GLY A 345 -13.01 19.40 -1.47
N THR A 346 -14.13 19.25 -0.77
CA THR A 346 -14.93 20.40 -0.29
C THR A 346 -14.11 21.26 0.68
N GLU A 347 -14.49 22.54 0.86
CA GLU A 347 -13.86 23.43 1.85
C GLU A 347 -13.89 22.81 3.25
N SER A 348 -15.05 22.28 3.64
CA SER A 348 -15.31 21.54 4.88
C SER A 348 -14.34 20.35 5.05
N ALA A 349 -14.25 19.46 4.06
CA ALA A 349 -13.32 18.35 4.07
C ALA A 349 -11.86 18.82 4.17
N MET A 350 -11.47 19.80 3.36
CA MET A 350 -10.14 20.41 3.36
C MET A 350 -9.78 20.98 4.73
N GLY A 351 -10.72 21.68 5.37
CA GLY A 351 -10.57 22.24 6.71
C GLY A 351 -10.32 21.22 7.81
N LEU A 352 -10.61 19.92 7.60
CA LEU A 352 -10.41 18.87 8.60
C LEU A 352 -9.21 17.94 8.31
N ARG A 353 -8.51 18.11 7.18
CA ARG A 353 -7.43 17.21 6.73
C ARG A 353 -6.18 17.17 7.62
N ASP A 354 -5.91 18.23 8.39
CA ASP A 354 -4.63 18.48 9.12
C ASP A 354 -4.10 17.30 9.96
N ASN A 355 -5.00 16.45 10.45
CA ASN A 355 -4.68 15.39 11.42
C ASN A 355 -4.57 14.00 10.75
N GLY A 356 -4.66 13.93 9.41
CA GLY A 356 -4.67 12.71 8.59
C GLY A 356 -5.91 11.83 8.82
N MET A 357 -6.08 10.79 8.00
CA MET A 357 -7.32 9.99 8.00
C MET A 357 -7.66 9.39 9.38
N PHE A 358 -8.93 9.49 9.78
CA PHE A 358 -9.47 8.91 11.01
C PHE A 358 -10.12 7.57 10.72
N LEU A 359 -9.31 6.52 10.55
CA LEU A 359 -9.77 5.13 10.48
C LEU A 359 -8.80 4.19 11.22
N CYS A 360 -9.33 3.46 12.20
CA CYS A 360 -8.59 2.49 13.02
C CYS A 360 -9.32 1.15 13.08
N SER A 361 -8.66 0.05 12.71
CA SER A 361 -9.11 -1.33 12.90
C SER A 361 -8.97 -1.71 14.38
N ASN A 362 -9.93 -1.32 15.22
CA ASN A 362 -9.75 -1.28 16.67
C ASN A 362 -10.09 -2.61 17.40
N ARG A 363 -10.91 -3.50 16.80
CA ARG A 363 -11.21 -4.81 17.39
C ARG A 363 -11.21 -5.93 16.35
N ILE A 364 -10.83 -7.13 16.76
CA ILE A 364 -10.89 -8.34 15.94
C ILE A 364 -11.28 -9.56 16.78
N LYS A 365 -12.03 -10.48 16.17
CA LYS A 365 -12.31 -11.83 16.69
C LYS A 365 -12.00 -12.83 15.57
N LEU A 366 -11.15 -13.81 15.86
CA LEU A 366 -10.73 -14.84 14.92
C LEU A 366 -10.73 -16.23 15.57
N PRO A 367 -11.08 -17.31 14.84
CA PRO A 367 -10.90 -18.66 15.34
C PRO A 367 -9.40 -18.92 15.41
N HIS A 368 -8.94 -19.36 16.57
CA HIS A 368 -7.53 -19.66 16.77
C HIS A 368 -7.16 -20.95 16.00
N PRO A 369 -6.02 -21.00 15.28
CA PRO A 369 -5.78 -22.12 14.37
C PRO A 369 -5.41 -23.44 15.06
N VAL A 370 -4.97 -23.43 16.32
CA VAL A 370 -4.41 -24.62 17.02
C VAL A 370 -5.17 -25.00 18.28
N TYR A 371 -5.28 -24.10 19.28
CA TYR A 371 -6.06 -24.35 20.50
C TYR A 371 -7.51 -24.77 20.19
N THR A 372 -7.98 -25.77 20.93
CA THR A 372 -9.30 -26.40 20.82
C THR A 372 -10.08 -26.41 22.13
N SER A 373 -9.46 -25.99 23.24
CA SER A 373 -10.13 -25.76 24.53
C SER A 373 -9.63 -24.45 25.16
N LEU A 374 -10.50 -23.77 25.91
CA LEU A 374 -10.14 -22.61 26.75
C LEU A 374 -9.09 -22.93 27.82
N GLU A 375 -8.90 -24.20 28.19
CA GLU A 375 -7.85 -24.64 29.13
C GLU A 375 -6.45 -24.57 28.51
N GLU A 376 -6.33 -24.67 27.19
CA GLU A 376 -5.06 -24.56 26.46
C GLU A 376 -4.63 -23.10 26.25
N CYS A 377 -5.54 -22.15 26.50
CA CYS A 377 -5.40 -20.76 26.09
C CYS A 377 -4.56 -19.92 27.08
N PRO A 378 -3.50 -19.25 26.64
CA PRO A 378 -2.66 -18.44 27.52
C PRO A 378 -3.41 -17.19 28.00
N LYS A 379 -3.44 -17.00 29.32
CA LYS A 379 -4.03 -15.83 29.97
C LYS A 379 -3.03 -14.66 29.89
N VAL A 380 -3.21 -13.80 28.90
CA VAL A 380 -2.33 -12.66 28.59
C VAL A 380 -3.17 -11.38 28.53
N GLU A 381 -2.63 -10.28 29.03
CA GLU A 381 -3.26 -8.96 28.94
C GLU A 381 -3.45 -8.51 27.48
N GLY A 382 -4.52 -7.76 27.19
CA GLY A 382 -4.84 -7.27 25.85
C GLY A 382 -5.58 -8.25 24.94
N VAL A 383 -5.84 -9.48 25.38
CA VAL A 383 -6.65 -10.48 24.66
C VAL A 383 -7.69 -11.16 25.54
N GLU A 384 -8.79 -11.56 24.92
CA GLU A 384 -9.84 -12.40 25.52
C GLU A 384 -9.99 -13.68 24.71
N TRP A 385 -10.46 -14.75 25.37
CA TRP A 385 -10.77 -16.03 24.75
C TRP A 385 -12.24 -16.38 24.99
N GLU A 386 -12.94 -16.86 23.97
CA GLU A 386 -14.30 -17.41 24.08
C GLU A 386 -14.45 -18.66 23.20
N GLU A 387 -15.38 -19.55 23.56
CA GLU A 387 -15.64 -20.78 22.80
C GLU A 387 -17.07 -20.78 22.30
N GLU A 388 -17.24 -20.99 20.98
CA GLU A 388 -18.53 -21.02 20.29
C GLU A 388 -18.54 -22.22 19.35
N ASP A 389 -19.59 -23.04 19.41
CA ASP A 389 -19.77 -24.24 18.57
C ASP A 389 -18.56 -25.20 18.53
N GLY A 390 -17.82 -25.31 19.64
CA GLY A 390 -16.60 -26.12 19.76
C GLY A 390 -15.38 -25.51 19.04
N VAL A 391 -15.40 -24.21 18.76
CA VAL A 391 -14.29 -23.45 18.17
C VAL A 391 -13.84 -22.38 19.16
N VAL A 392 -12.55 -22.40 19.51
CA VAL A 392 -11.92 -21.37 20.33
C VAL A 392 -11.65 -20.12 19.48
N TYR A 393 -12.16 -18.98 19.94
CA TYR A 393 -11.96 -17.66 19.35
C TYR A 393 -11.02 -16.82 20.20
N LEU A 394 -10.00 -16.27 19.55
CA LEU A 394 -9.15 -15.20 20.07
C LEU A 394 -9.77 -13.85 19.72
N LYS A 395 -9.97 -13.00 20.73
CA LYS A 395 -10.41 -11.61 20.59
C LYS A 395 -9.27 -10.69 21.00
N ALA A 396 -9.14 -9.57 20.31
CA ALA A 396 -8.26 -8.48 20.72
C ALA A 396 -8.93 -7.13 20.47
N ALA A 397 -8.68 -6.20 21.39
CA ALA A 397 -9.06 -4.81 21.28
C ALA A 397 -7.84 -3.92 21.44
N ILE A 398 -7.87 -2.77 20.79
CA ILE A 398 -6.99 -1.63 21.05
C ILE A 398 -7.86 -0.38 21.13
N GLU A 399 -7.43 0.58 21.94
CA GLU A 399 -8.02 1.92 21.87
C GLU A 399 -7.63 2.60 20.55
N PRO A 400 -8.49 3.50 20.02
CA PRO A 400 -8.12 4.33 18.88
C PRO A 400 -6.92 5.22 19.24
N PRO A 401 -6.10 5.64 18.26
CA PRO A 401 -5.05 6.62 18.50
C PRO A 401 -5.61 7.89 19.16
N GLU A 402 -4.94 8.42 20.20
CA GLU A 402 -5.39 9.56 21.03
C GLU A 402 -5.93 10.76 20.24
N LYS A 403 -5.46 10.96 18.99
CA LYS A 403 -5.95 12.02 18.11
C LYS A 403 -7.46 11.96 17.87
N PHE A 404 -8.12 10.79 18.00
CA PHE A 404 -9.57 10.65 17.80
C PHE A 404 -10.34 11.47 18.85
N GLU A 405 -10.19 11.13 20.14
CA GLU A 405 -10.81 11.85 21.25
C GLU A 405 -10.39 13.32 21.27
N LYS A 406 -9.09 13.59 21.12
CA LYS A 406 -8.55 14.97 21.09
C LYS A 406 -9.08 15.80 19.93
N PHE A 407 -9.47 15.19 18.81
CA PHE A 407 -10.13 15.86 17.70
C PHE A 407 -11.60 16.14 18.00
N MET A 408 -12.38 15.11 18.38
CA MET A 408 -13.80 15.26 18.72
C MET A 408 -14.02 16.35 19.77
N LYS A 409 -13.24 16.30 20.86
CA LYS A 409 -13.26 17.30 21.92
C LYS A 409 -12.89 18.70 21.43
N ARG A 410 -11.78 18.86 20.69
CA ARG A 410 -11.32 20.16 20.19
C ARG A 410 -12.33 20.81 19.26
N GLU A 411 -12.98 20.04 18.41
CA GLU A 411 -13.99 20.59 17.49
C GLU A 411 -15.25 21.05 18.24
N ASN A 412 -15.69 20.32 19.27
CA ASN A 412 -16.80 20.75 20.12
C ASN A 412 -16.45 21.98 20.99
N GLU A 413 -15.28 21.99 21.64
CA GLU A 413 -14.76 23.17 22.38
C GLU A 413 -14.61 24.39 21.46
N ARG A 414 -14.22 24.19 20.20
CA ARG A 414 -14.17 25.24 19.19
C ARG A 414 -15.57 25.72 18.81
N TYR A 415 -16.53 24.81 18.67
CA TYR A 415 -17.92 25.20 18.42
C TYR A 415 -18.45 26.05 19.57
N GLU A 416 -18.41 25.55 20.82
CA GLU A 416 -18.90 26.26 22.01
C GLU A 416 -18.24 27.63 22.21
N LYS A 417 -16.93 27.76 21.92
CA LYS A 417 -16.22 29.02 22.04
C LYS A 417 -16.62 30.07 20.99
N PHE A 418 -17.08 29.65 19.81
CA PHE A 418 -17.27 30.54 18.66
C PHE A 418 -18.72 30.56 18.12
N SER A 419 -19.62 29.68 18.60
CA SER A 419 -21.06 29.71 18.29
C SER A 419 -21.72 30.99 18.77
N ASP A 420 -21.33 31.46 19.96
CA ASP A 420 -22.01 32.58 20.62
C ASP A 420 -21.51 33.94 20.10
N THR A 421 -20.38 33.95 19.36
CA THR A 421 -19.99 35.09 18.51
C THR A 421 -20.82 35.21 17.23
N THR A 422 -21.75 34.28 16.94
CA THR A 422 -22.65 34.35 15.76
C THR A 422 -23.85 35.26 16.01
N SER A 423 -23.58 36.47 16.48
CA SER A 423 -24.49 37.63 16.47
C SER A 423 -23.64 38.89 16.46
N PRO A 424 -23.25 39.34 15.26
CA PRO A 424 -24.08 40.28 14.53
C PRO A 424 -25.13 39.60 13.65
N SER A 425 -26.23 40.30 13.43
CA SER A 425 -27.14 39.99 12.34
C SER A 425 -26.35 39.98 11.02
N MET A 426 -26.26 38.81 10.39
CA MET A 426 -26.02 38.73 8.94
C MET A 426 -27.28 39.27 8.24
N SER A 427 -27.44 40.60 8.27
CA SER A 427 -28.19 41.28 7.23
C SER A 427 -27.60 40.83 5.91
N LYS A 428 -28.44 40.20 5.07
CA LYS A 428 -28.19 39.83 3.68
C LYS A 428 -27.06 40.69 3.08
N PRO A 429 -25.96 40.09 2.58
CA PRO A 429 -24.91 40.86 1.94
C PRO A 429 -25.52 41.85 0.95
N GLU A 430 -25.16 43.13 1.07
CA GLU A 430 -25.30 44.01 -0.07
C GLU A 430 -24.51 43.37 -1.23
N PRO A 431 -25.07 43.36 -2.45
CA PRO A 431 -24.36 42.74 -3.56
C PRO A 431 -23.01 43.44 -3.71
N GLU A 432 -21.91 42.68 -3.59
CA GLU A 432 -20.60 43.18 -3.98
C GLU A 432 -20.71 43.68 -5.44
N PRO A 433 -20.12 44.83 -5.77
CA PRO A 433 -20.27 45.43 -7.08
C PRO A 433 -19.79 44.46 -8.16
N GLU A 434 -20.52 44.40 -9.28
CA GLU A 434 -20.14 43.59 -10.44
C GLU A 434 -18.67 43.85 -10.80
N PRO A 435 -17.87 42.81 -11.12
CA PRO A 435 -16.42 42.94 -11.25
C PRO A 435 -16.07 43.97 -12.30
N GLU A 436 -15.41 45.06 -11.89
CA GLU A 436 -15.19 46.21 -12.77
C GLU A 436 -14.47 45.80 -14.06
N PRO A 437 -15.01 46.17 -15.24
CA PRO A 437 -14.28 46.04 -16.53
C PRO A 437 -12.92 46.76 -16.57
N SER A 438 -12.62 47.59 -15.57
CA SER A 438 -11.33 48.27 -15.38
C SER A 438 -10.18 47.33 -14.95
N ALA A 439 -10.47 46.16 -14.38
CA ALA A 439 -9.43 45.26 -13.85
C ALA A 439 -8.76 44.44 -14.96
N VAL A 440 -9.54 43.70 -15.76
CA VAL A 440 -9.02 42.88 -16.88
C VAL A 440 -8.34 43.77 -17.93
N SER A 441 -8.91 44.96 -18.19
CA SER A 441 -8.34 45.93 -19.14
C SER A 441 -7.03 46.57 -18.68
N LYS A 442 -6.64 46.47 -17.39
CA LYS A 442 -5.27 46.78 -16.93
C LYS A 442 -4.29 45.65 -17.27
N ILE A 443 -4.68 44.39 -17.06
CA ILE A 443 -3.82 43.20 -17.29
C ILE A 443 -3.39 43.07 -18.76
N PHE A 444 -4.26 43.45 -19.70
CA PHE A 444 -3.96 43.45 -21.14
C PHE A 444 -3.50 44.81 -21.71
N LYS A 445 -3.19 45.79 -20.83
CA LYS A 445 -2.83 47.17 -21.22
C LYS A 445 -1.39 47.29 -21.72
N SER A 446 -0.45 46.64 -21.04
CA SER A 446 0.99 46.65 -21.36
C SER A 446 1.38 45.57 -22.37
N ASP A 447 0.68 44.43 -22.34
CA ASP A 447 0.96 43.26 -23.17
C ASP A 447 -0.36 42.55 -23.48
N LYS A 448 -0.56 42.21 -24.77
CA LYS A 448 -1.79 41.63 -25.33
C LYS A 448 -1.72 40.11 -25.56
N ARG A 449 -0.61 39.47 -25.19
CA ARG A 449 -0.42 38.02 -25.31
C ARG A 449 -1.46 37.23 -24.49
N PRO A 450 -2.14 36.21 -25.05
CA PRO A 450 -3.10 35.38 -24.32
C PRO A 450 -2.52 34.77 -23.03
N ILE A 451 -3.32 34.73 -21.97
CA ILE A 451 -2.93 34.21 -20.65
C ILE A 451 -3.58 32.84 -20.42
N ILE A 452 -2.78 31.85 -20.07
CA ILE A 452 -3.22 30.53 -19.61
C ILE A 452 -3.20 30.50 -18.08
N LEU A 453 -4.33 30.15 -17.46
CA LEU A 453 -4.41 29.92 -16.02
C LEU A 453 -4.04 28.46 -15.69
N PHE A 454 -3.18 28.24 -14.69
CA PHE A 454 -2.71 26.90 -14.32
C PHE A 454 -2.61 26.62 -12.81
N ASP A 455 -2.78 25.33 -12.44
CA ASP A 455 -2.57 24.78 -11.10
C ASP A 455 -1.09 24.40 -10.91
N GLY A 456 -0.32 25.26 -10.24
CA GLY A 456 1.10 25.05 -9.96
C GLY A 456 1.42 23.84 -9.07
N VAL A 457 0.41 23.20 -8.46
CA VAL A 457 0.56 22.02 -7.58
C VAL A 457 0.31 20.70 -8.36
N CYS A 458 0.02 20.78 -9.66
CA CYS A 458 -0.32 19.63 -10.49
C CYS A 458 0.76 19.25 -11.50
N ASN A 459 1.27 18.01 -11.42
CA ASN A 459 2.20 17.45 -12.40
C ASN A 459 1.72 17.64 -13.86
N MET A 460 0.43 17.41 -14.12
CA MET A 460 -0.13 17.52 -15.47
C MET A 460 -0.16 18.97 -15.97
N CYS A 461 -0.49 19.93 -15.10
CA CYS A 461 -0.51 21.34 -15.44
C CYS A 461 0.92 21.88 -15.63
N ASN A 462 1.85 21.55 -14.72
CA ASN A 462 3.25 21.95 -14.84
C ASN A 462 3.92 21.30 -16.06
N SER A 463 3.62 20.03 -16.39
CA SER A 463 4.06 19.42 -17.65
C SER A 463 3.44 20.08 -18.88
N ALA A 464 2.19 20.54 -18.82
CA ALA A 464 1.55 21.25 -19.93
C ALA A 464 2.10 22.68 -20.12
N VAL A 465 2.43 23.39 -19.03
CA VAL A 465 3.12 24.70 -19.08
C VAL A 465 4.51 24.54 -19.65
N ASN A 466 5.32 23.60 -19.13
CA ASN A 466 6.66 23.31 -19.67
C ASN A 466 6.60 22.95 -21.16
N LEU A 467 5.69 22.06 -21.56
CA LEU A 467 5.50 21.68 -22.96
C LEU A 467 5.04 22.86 -23.84
N SER A 468 4.30 23.82 -23.28
CA SER A 468 3.88 25.04 -23.98
C SER A 468 5.02 26.06 -24.09
N LEU A 469 5.94 26.11 -23.12
CA LEU A 469 7.17 26.90 -23.20
C LEU A 469 8.15 26.29 -24.22
N ASP A 470 8.38 24.98 -24.15
CA ASP A 470 9.22 24.20 -25.08
C ASP A 470 8.74 24.34 -26.55
N TRP A 471 7.43 24.54 -26.78
CA TRP A 471 6.82 24.64 -28.11
C TRP A 471 6.56 26.08 -28.58
N ASP A 472 6.35 27.05 -27.68
CA ASP A 472 6.19 28.46 -28.03
C ASP A 472 7.52 29.22 -28.07
N THR A 473 8.37 28.78 -28.99
CA THR A 473 9.60 29.47 -29.42
C THR A 473 9.35 30.85 -30.03
N SER A 474 8.08 31.27 -30.15
CA SER A 474 7.65 32.56 -30.67
C SER A 474 7.15 33.54 -29.60
N GLY A 475 7.21 33.18 -28.32
CA GLY A 475 6.95 34.09 -27.21
C GLY A 475 5.49 34.53 -27.03
N LYS A 476 4.51 33.89 -27.67
CA LYS A 476 3.12 34.38 -27.81
C LYS A 476 2.20 34.19 -26.60
N LEU A 477 2.44 33.18 -25.76
CA LEU A 477 1.60 32.84 -24.61
C LEU A 477 2.18 33.39 -23.31
N ARG A 478 1.30 33.75 -22.38
CA ARG A 478 1.63 34.06 -20.97
C ARG A 478 0.95 33.07 -20.04
N PHE A 479 1.44 32.99 -18.81
CA PHE A 479 0.96 32.07 -17.78
C PHE A 479 0.71 32.81 -16.47
N ALA A 480 -0.41 32.52 -15.80
CA ALA A 480 -0.71 33.00 -14.46
C ALA A 480 -1.15 31.83 -13.57
N ALA A 481 -0.67 31.80 -12.33
CA ALA A 481 -1.07 30.76 -11.39
C ALA A 481 -2.49 31.04 -10.88
N LEU A 482 -3.37 30.03 -10.87
CA LEU A 482 -4.76 30.15 -10.37
C LEU A 482 -4.86 30.66 -8.92
N GLN A 483 -3.78 30.54 -8.14
CA GLN A 483 -3.71 30.98 -6.75
C GLN A 483 -3.25 32.44 -6.57
N SER A 484 -2.81 33.11 -7.64
CA SER A 484 -2.41 34.53 -7.58
C SER A 484 -3.62 35.46 -7.65
N ARG A 485 -3.46 36.72 -7.22
CA ARG A 485 -4.50 37.77 -7.29
C ARG A 485 -4.94 38.01 -8.73
N VAL A 486 -3.99 38.08 -9.68
CA VAL A 486 -4.26 38.12 -11.13
C VAL A 486 -4.99 36.86 -11.59
N GLY A 487 -4.56 35.67 -11.16
CA GLY A 487 -5.22 34.41 -11.49
C GLY A 487 -6.70 34.40 -11.10
N LYS A 488 -7.03 34.86 -9.87
CA LYS A 488 -8.41 34.91 -9.37
C LYS A 488 -9.27 35.97 -10.05
N VAL A 489 -8.74 37.19 -10.25
CA VAL A 489 -9.45 38.26 -10.99
C VAL A 489 -9.76 37.84 -12.43
N LEU A 490 -8.82 37.16 -13.09
CA LEU A 490 -9.03 36.61 -14.43
C LEU A 490 -10.06 35.47 -14.45
N LEU A 491 -10.07 34.61 -13.43
CA LEU A 491 -11.04 33.52 -13.30
C LEU A 491 -12.47 34.06 -13.05
N GLU A 492 -12.64 35.07 -12.19
CA GLU A 492 -13.94 35.74 -12.00
C GLU A 492 -14.48 36.34 -13.30
N SER A 493 -13.59 36.94 -14.12
CA SER A 493 -13.99 37.62 -15.36
C SER A 493 -14.60 36.68 -16.41
N VAL A 494 -14.40 35.36 -16.28
CA VAL A 494 -15.00 34.33 -17.15
C VAL A 494 -16.19 33.60 -16.47
N GLY A 495 -16.78 34.22 -15.44
CA GLY A 495 -17.94 33.68 -14.72
C GLY A 495 -17.64 32.39 -13.93
N ARG A 496 -16.40 32.23 -13.46
CA ARG A 496 -15.94 31.08 -12.67
C ARG A 496 -15.74 31.46 -11.21
N ASP A 497 -15.88 30.46 -10.34
CA ASP A 497 -15.54 30.57 -8.93
C ASP A 497 -14.02 30.79 -8.77
N LYS A 498 -13.63 31.63 -7.81
CA LYS A 498 -12.23 31.96 -7.47
C LYS A 498 -11.35 30.73 -7.19
N ASP A 499 -11.95 29.60 -6.81
CA ASP A 499 -11.25 28.36 -6.45
C ASP A 499 -11.56 27.17 -7.39
N ASP A 500 -12.14 27.40 -8.58
CA ASP A 500 -12.34 26.36 -9.61
C ASP A 500 -11.01 25.92 -10.28
N ILE A 501 -10.24 25.11 -9.56
CA ILE A 501 -9.00 24.48 -10.05
C ILE A 501 -9.26 23.28 -10.98
N SER A 502 -10.50 22.99 -11.39
CA SER A 502 -10.82 21.77 -12.17
C SER A 502 -10.30 21.83 -13.61
N THR A 503 -10.19 23.04 -14.17
CA THR A 503 -10.30 23.29 -15.61
C THR A 503 -9.17 24.19 -16.14
N ILE A 504 -8.70 23.92 -17.36
CA ILE A 504 -7.81 24.83 -18.10
C ILE A 504 -8.62 25.98 -18.71
N VAL A 505 -8.13 27.20 -18.50
CA VAL A 505 -8.72 28.45 -18.97
C VAL A 505 -7.67 29.23 -19.75
N LEU A 506 -8.08 29.78 -20.90
CA LEU A 506 -7.30 30.70 -21.74
C LEU A 506 -8.11 31.97 -21.93
N ILE A 507 -7.48 33.12 -21.69
CA ILE A 507 -8.10 34.45 -21.83
C ILE A 507 -7.27 35.26 -22.82
N GLU A 508 -7.96 35.92 -23.75
CA GLU A 508 -7.37 36.78 -24.79
C GLU A 508 -7.79 38.24 -24.60
N ASP A 509 -7.10 39.17 -25.27
CA ASP A 509 -7.43 40.61 -25.29
C ASP A 509 -8.68 40.87 -26.17
N GLY A 510 -9.85 40.43 -25.69
CA GLY A 510 -11.12 40.51 -26.41
C GLY A 510 -12.31 39.94 -25.63
N PRO A 511 -13.51 39.89 -26.24
CA PRO A 511 -14.74 39.46 -25.58
C PRO A 511 -14.97 37.94 -25.60
N GLU A 512 -13.96 37.13 -25.94
CA GLU A 512 -14.06 35.66 -26.01
C GLU A 512 -13.10 35.01 -25.00
N ASP A 513 -13.66 34.35 -24.01
CA ASP A 513 -12.96 33.40 -23.14
C ASP A 513 -12.97 31.98 -23.72
N TYR A 514 -11.97 31.18 -23.33
CA TYR A 514 -11.86 29.79 -23.76
C TYR A 514 -11.63 28.87 -22.55
N ILE A 515 -12.47 27.83 -22.44
CA ILE A 515 -12.57 26.96 -21.25
C ILE A 515 -12.62 25.47 -21.68
N LYS A 516 -12.11 24.55 -20.85
CA LYS A 516 -12.11 23.08 -21.07
C LYS A 516 -11.56 22.68 -22.45
N SER A 517 -12.32 21.94 -23.27
CA SER A 517 -11.82 21.43 -24.55
C SER A 517 -11.57 22.54 -25.59
N ASP A 518 -12.29 23.68 -25.47
CA ASP A 518 -12.14 24.80 -26.40
C ASP A 518 -10.83 25.56 -26.14
N ALA A 519 -10.43 25.72 -24.87
CA ALA A 519 -9.11 26.24 -24.49
C ALA A 519 -7.97 25.40 -25.08
N VAL A 520 -8.02 24.07 -24.90
CA VAL A 520 -6.98 23.16 -25.43
C VAL A 520 -6.87 23.25 -26.96
N LEU A 521 -8.01 23.36 -27.66
CA LEU A 521 -8.05 23.48 -29.12
C LEU A 521 -7.61 24.87 -29.62
N ARG A 522 -7.83 25.94 -28.85
CA ARG A 522 -7.34 27.31 -29.14
C ARG A 522 -5.82 27.41 -28.91
N ILE A 523 -5.31 26.95 -27.77
CA ILE A 523 -3.87 26.88 -27.45
C ILE A 523 -3.12 26.09 -28.53
N GLY A 524 -3.61 24.90 -28.89
CA GLY A 524 -3.04 24.08 -29.96
C GLY A 524 -3.12 24.69 -31.37
N GLY A 525 -3.92 25.75 -31.57
CA GLY A 525 -3.92 26.56 -32.78
C GLY A 525 -2.88 27.68 -32.76
N LEU A 526 -2.67 28.33 -31.61
CA LEU A 526 -1.70 29.42 -31.42
C LEU A 526 -0.24 28.93 -31.51
N LEU A 527 0.01 27.72 -30.99
CA LEU A 527 1.32 27.05 -30.97
C LEU A 527 1.81 26.52 -32.34
N ALA A 528 1.01 26.59 -33.40
CA ALA A 528 1.24 25.78 -34.62
C ALA A 528 1.61 26.55 -35.91
N PRO A 529 2.75 27.26 -36.01
CA PRO A 529 3.32 27.66 -37.30
C PRO A 529 3.98 26.48 -38.05
N ASN A 530 4.76 25.66 -37.33
CA ASN A 530 5.75 24.76 -37.95
C ASN A 530 5.32 23.28 -38.03
N PHE A 531 4.11 22.89 -37.60
CA PHE A 531 3.64 21.51 -37.69
C PHE A 531 2.22 21.40 -38.27
N LEU A 532 2.19 21.27 -39.61
CA LEU A 532 1.00 21.29 -40.45
C LEU A 532 -0.19 20.40 -40.02
N PRO A 533 -0.01 19.17 -39.47
CA PRO A 533 -1.17 18.32 -39.15
C PRO A 533 -1.96 18.77 -37.90
N VAL A 534 -1.33 19.42 -36.90
CA VAL A 534 -1.99 19.68 -35.60
C VAL A 534 -3.02 20.80 -35.70
N GLY A 535 -2.65 21.95 -36.25
CA GLY A 535 -3.56 23.10 -36.43
C GLY A 535 -4.69 22.87 -37.45
N LEU A 536 -4.54 21.87 -38.33
CA LEU A 536 -5.62 21.41 -39.22
C LEU A 536 -6.57 20.48 -38.46
N VAL A 537 -6.03 19.51 -37.71
CA VAL A 537 -6.81 18.55 -36.92
C VAL A 537 -7.61 19.23 -35.80
N SER A 538 -7.08 20.26 -35.12
CA SER A 538 -7.85 20.99 -34.10
C SER A 538 -9.09 21.66 -34.68
N LYS A 539 -8.96 22.34 -35.84
CA LYS A 539 -10.07 22.96 -36.57
C LYS A 539 -11.10 21.93 -37.08
N ILE A 540 -10.66 20.74 -37.49
CA ILE A 540 -11.54 19.63 -37.89
C ILE A 540 -12.29 19.07 -36.66
N VAL A 541 -11.61 18.85 -35.53
CA VAL A 541 -12.21 18.35 -34.28
C VAL A 541 -13.22 19.33 -33.71
N MET A 542 -12.93 20.64 -33.71
CA MET A 542 -13.89 21.69 -33.33
C MET A 542 -15.21 21.59 -34.09
N ARG A 543 -15.15 21.26 -35.39
CA ARG A 543 -16.27 21.34 -36.33
C ARG A 543 -17.03 20.01 -36.52
N ILE A 544 -16.44 18.88 -36.17
CA ILE A 544 -17.05 17.53 -36.33
C ILE A 544 -17.50 16.91 -35.01
N VAL A 545 -16.81 17.15 -33.89
CA VAL A 545 -17.15 16.51 -32.60
C VAL A 545 -17.96 17.48 -31.73
N PRO A 546 -19.23 17.19 -31.38
CA PRO A 546 -20.04 18.07 -30.53
C PRO A 546 -19.38 18.40 -29.19
N LYS A 547 -19.51 19.65 -28.73
CA LYS A 547 -18.86 20.16 -27.49
C LYS A 547 -19.06 19.24 -26.29
N VAL A 548 -20.31 18.80 -26.05
CA VAL A 548 -20.66 17.86 -24.97
C VAL A 548 -19.79 16.58 -24.97
N LEU A 549 -19.52 15.99 -26.14
CA LEU A 549 -18.69 14.79 -26.26
C LEU A 549 -17.17 15.08 -26.11
N ARG A 550 -16.74 16.31 -26.39
CA ARG A 550 -15.35 16.76 -26.12
C ARG A 550 -15.14 17.00 -24.63
N ASP A 551 -16.09 17.68 -23.99
CA ASP A 551 -15.97 18.07 -22.59
C ASP A 551 -16.11 16.88 -21.64
N ILE A 552 -17.00 15.90 -21.90
CA ILE A 552 -17.06 14.62 -21.16
C ILE A 552 -15.72 13.86 -21.23
N PHE A 553 -15.02 13.90 -22.36
CA PHE A 553 -13.71 13.28 -22.50
C PHE A 553 -12.61 14.09 -21.79
N TYR A 554 -12.72 15.42 -21.77
CA TYR A 554 -11.83 16.29 -21.01
C TYR A 554 -11.97 16.07 -19.50
N GLU A 555 -13.20 16.06 -18.98
CA GLU A 555 -13.53 15.85 -17.56
C GLU A 555 -12.97 14.51 -17.07
N ASN A 556 -13.26 13.41 -17.76
CA ASN A 556 -12.72 12.08 -17.41
C ASN A 556 -11.18 12.00 -17.46
N VAL A 557 -10.48 12.93 -18.12
CA VAL A 557 -9.00 13.04 -18.04
C VAL A 557 -8.58 13.98 -16.89
N ALA A 558 -9.27 15.10 -16.69
CA ALA A 558 -9.02 16.06 -15.62
C ALA A 558 -9.23 15.44 -14.23
N ASP A 559 -10.37 14.78 -14.00
CA ASP A 559 -10.71 14.07 -12.76
C ASP A 559 -9.71 12.96 -12.43
N ASN A 560 -9.01 12.45 -13.45
CA ASN A 560 -7.98 11.43 -13.34
C ASN A 560 -6.55 11.95 -13.35
N ARG A 561 -6.32 13.28 -13.42
CA ARG A 561 -4.99 13.88 -13.65
C ARG A 561 -3.91 13.38 -12.68
N TYR A 562 -4.22 13.38 -11.38
CA TYR A 562 -3.31 12.91 -10.33
C TYR A 562 -3.16 11.38 -10.31
N ARG A 563 -4.16 10.62 -10.79
CA ARG A 563 -4.13 9.15 -10.86
C ARG A 563 -3.28 8.63 -12.03
N ILE A 564 -3.17 9.40 -13.12
CA ILE A 564 -2.41 9.02 -14.32
C ILE A 564 -0.94 9.48 -14.24
N LEU A 565 -0.65 10.66 -13.68
CA LEU A 565 0.70 11.27 -13.69
C LEU A 565 1.27 11.66 -12.29
N GLY A 566 0.53 11.44 -11.20
CA GLY A 566 1.01 11.67 -9.83
C GLY A 566 1.11 13.14 -9.40
N LYS A 567 1.94 13.38 -8.36
CA LYS A 567 2.34 14.71 -7.85
C LYS A 567 3.86 14.74 -7.57
N ARG A 568 4.44 15.93 -7.46
CA ARG A 568 5.80 16.24 -6.95
C ARG A 568 5.70 17.51 -6.09
N GLU A 569 6.62 17.69 -5.16
CA GLU A 569 6.67 18.88 -4.28
C GLU A 569 7.72 19.91 -4.73
N GLU A 570 8.45 19.62 -5.81
CA GLU A 570 9.39 20.55 -6.47
C GLU A 570 8.91 20.81 -7.91
N CYS A 571 8.72 22.08 -8.24
CA CYS A 571 8.63 22.54 -9.63
C CYS A 571 10.03 22.91 -10.15
N ARG A 572 10.22 23.05 -11.47
CA ARG A 572 11.55 23.33 -12.07
C ARG A 572 12.11 24.73 -11.73
N PHE A 573 11.33 25.61 -11.11
CA PHE A 573 11.69 27.01 -10.91
C PHE A 573 12.73 27.25 -9.80
N GLY A 574 13.98 26.96 -10.16
CA GLY A 574 15.18 27.63 -9.68
C GLY A 574 16.10 27.91 -10.87
N ASP A 575 16.72 29.09 -10.87
CA ASP A 575 17.93 29.43 -11.64
C ASP A 575 17.85 29.59 -13.19
N GLU A 576 16.67 29.78 -13.78
CA GLU A 576 16.51 30.14 -15.22
C GLU A 576 15.72 31.46 -15.40
N GLU A 577 16.41 32.60 -15.59
CA GLU A 577 15.80 33.91 -15.88
C GLU A 577 15.11 33.99 -17.27
N GLU A 578 15.40 33.02 -18.16
CA GLU A 578 15.07 33.01 -19.58
C GLU A 578 13.57 33.15 -19.91
N PHE A 579 12.68 32.80 -18.97
CA PHE A 579 11.23 32.80 -19.18
C PHE A 579 10.45 33.75 -18.25
N ALA A 580 11.13 34.68 -17.56
CA ALA A 580 10.48 35.57 -16.60
C ALA A 580 9.38 36.44 -17.24
N ASP A 581 9.56 36.89 -18.49
CA ASP A 581 8.57 37.71 -19.23
C ASP A 581 7.26 36.94 -19.58
N ARG A 582 7.28 35.61 -19.44
CA ARG A 582 6.16 34.72 -19.78
C ARG A 582 5.16 34.58 -18.64
N PHE A 583 5.50 34.99 -17.42
CA PHE A 583 4.64 34.87 -16.24
C PHE A 583 4.05 36.23 -15.87
N VAL A 584 2.77 36.24 -15.49
CA VAL A 584 2.09 37.46 -15.02
C VAL A 584 2.04 37.43 -13.50
N ASP A 585 2.74 38.38 -12.87
CA ASP A 585 2.71 38.59 -11.42
C ASP A 585 1.55 39.51 -10.98
N ASP A 586 1.35 39.59 -9.67
CA ASP A 586 0.24 40.35 -9.07
C ASP A 586 0.48 41.87 -9.00
N GLY A 587 1.69 42.34 -9.30
CA GLY A 587 2.03 43.77 -9.38
C GLY A 587 1.41 44.47 -10.60
N VAL A 588 0.91 43.72 -11.57
CA VAL A 588 0.11 44.23 -12.71
C VAL A 588 -1.27 44.77 -12.26
N LEU A 589 -1.66 44.55 -10.99
CA LEU A 589 -2.90 45.05 -10.38
C LEU A 589 -2.71 46.21 -9.38
N GLU A 590 -1.50 46.77 -9.28
CA GLU A 590 -1.18 47.96 -8.45
C GLU A 590 -1.28 49.28 -9.24
#